data_AF-A0A4Q0I0Y9-F1
#
_entry.id   AF-A0A4Q0I0Y9-F1
#
_cell.length_a   1.000
_cell.length_b   1.000
_cell.length_c   1.000
_cell.angle_alpha   90.00
_cell.angle_beta   90.00
_cell.angle_gamma   90.00
#
_symmetry.space_group_name_H-M   'P 1'
#
loop_
_entity.id
_entity.type
_entity.pdbx_description
1 polymer ?
#
loop_
_entity_poly.entity_id
_entity_poly.type
_entity_poly.pdbx_seq_one_letter_code
_entity_poly.pdbx_strand_id
1 'polypeptide(L)'
;MPKTVLGQLLEVDISLYNKVYRLVKEYYKEKYYEMQKPVLLHHDYDMQNLMVENLTNRVVVIDWDSARGGIPEVDFIKVKYLCLLKCNESCVREFINGYKSVRELDITMNYPIQEIIWLCKMYLFESKWKLGRDEKFYPSQQFYYNEIINACRNFEHFFDNCMNKYVMK
;
A
#
# COMPACT_ATOMS: atom_id res chain seq x y z
N MET A 1 6.86 5.76 22.89
CA MET A 1 6.98 5.70 21.42
C MET A 1 5.75 4.99 20.86
N PRO A 2 5.16 5.44 19.73
CA PRO A 2 4.08 4.70 19.08
C PRO A 2 4.58 3.31 18.67
N LYS A 3 3.78 2.27 18.95
CA LYS A 3 4.13 0.89 18.55
C LYS A 3 4.12 0.79 17.03
N THR A 4 5.16 0.20 16.45
CA THR A 4 5.22 -0.09 15.00
C THR A 4 4.06 -1.00 14.58
N VAL A 5 3.74 -1.05 13.29
CA VAL A 5 2.70 -1.95 12.76
C VAL A 5 2.98 -3.40 13.17
N LEU A 6 4.23 -3.86 13.04
CA LEU A 6 4.64 -5.20 13.46
C LEU A 6 4.53 -5.40 14.98
N GLY A 7 4.90 -4.40 15.79
CA GLY A 7 4.76 -4.48 17.24
C GLY A 7 3.29 -4.58 17.70
N GLN A 8 2.39 -3.89 17.01
CA GLN A 8 0.95 -4.03 17.25
C GLN A 8 0.42 -5.39 16.77
N LEU A 9 0.94 -5.88 15.64
CA LEU A 9 0.54 -7.17 15.08
C LEU A 9 0.94 -8.33 16.01
N LEU A 10 2.13 -8.27 16.62
CA LEU A 10 2.59 -9.25 17.61
C LEU A 10 1.59 -9.45 18.77
N GLU A 11 0.90 -8.37 19.17
CA GLU A 11 -0.06 -8.39 20.29
C GLU A 11 -1.45 -8.90 19.88
N VAL A 12 -1.83 -8.70 18.62
CA VAL A 12 -3.18 -9.00 18.12
C VAL A 12 -3.25 -10.33 17.38
N ASP A 13 -2.25 -10.64 16.56
CA ASP A 13 -2.18 -11.84 15.74
C ASP A 13 -0.71 -12.29 15.56
N ILE A 14 -0.25 -13.11 16.51
CA ILE A 14 1.14 -13.62 16.52
C ILE A 14 1.48 -14.48 15.31
N SER A 15 0.49 -15.19 14.74
CA SER A 15 0.71 -16.03 13.56
C SER A 15 1.01 -15.17 12.34
N LEU A 16 0.19 -14.15 12.12
CA LEU A 16 0.38 -13.19 11.05
C LEU A 16 1.66 -12.37 11.25
N TYR A 17 1.95 -11.96 12.48
CA TYR A 17 3.21 -11.33 12.83
C TYR A 17 4.42 -12.15 12.41
N ASN A 18 4.48 -13.44 12.81
CA ASN A 18 5.63 -14.28 12.50
C ASN A 18 5.84 -14.41 10.98
N LYS A 19 4.75 -14.52 10.22
CA LYS A 19 4.80 -14.60 8.76
C LYS A 19 5.35 -13.32 8.13
N VAL A 20 4.77 -12.17 8.50
CA VAL A 20 5.13 -10.87 7.91
C VAL A 20 6.52 -10.43 8.36
N TYR A 21 6.86 -10.61 9.65
CA TYR A 21 8.17 -10.27 10.19
C TYR A 21 9.30 -11.00 9.46
N ARG A 22 9.11 -12.28 9.14
CA ARG A 22 10.08 -13.04 8.33
C ARG A 22 10.31 -12.38 6.98
N LEU A 23 9.23 -12.09 6.24
CA LEU A 23 9.33 -11.48 4.91
C LEU A 23 10.01 -10.10 4.96
N VAL A 24 9.62 -9.26 5.91
CA VAL A 24 10.25 -7.94 6.09
C VAL A 24 11.74 -8.09 6.37
N LYS A 25 12.13 -8.94 7.34
CA LYS A 25 13.53 -9.13 7.72
C LYS A 25 14.38 -9.64 6.55
N GLU A 26 13.84 -10.57 5.77
CA GLU A 26 14.56 -11.24 4.70
C GLU A 26 14.69 -10.35 3.46
N TYR A 27 13.60 -9.71 3.03
CA TYR A 27 13.50 -9.11 1.71
C TYR A 27 13.45 -7.58 1.69
N TYR A 28 13.04 -6.92 2.77
CA TYR A 28 13.13 -5.47 2.83
C TYR A 28 14.60 -5.06 2.85
N LYS A 29 15.02 -4.22 1.90
CA LYS A 29 16.37 -3.65 1.87
C LYS A 29 16.29 -2.17 1.55
N GLU A 30 16.85 -1.33 2.43
CA GLU A 30 16.92 0.12 2.23
C GLU A 30 17.66 0.50 0.94
N LYS A 31 18.65 -0.30 0.53
CA LYS A 31 19.40 -0.09 -0.72
C LYS A 31 18.53 0.04 -1.98
N TYR A 32 17.35 -0.58 -1.99
CA TYR A 32 16.42 -0.46 -3.13
C TYR A 32 15.85 0.97 -3.27
N TYR A 33 16.00 1.82 -2.26
CA TYR A 33 15.60 3.21 -2.27
C TYR A 33 16.76 4.21 -2.41
N GLU A 34 18.03 3.76 -2.40
CA GLU A 34 19.19 4.67 -2.51
C GLU A 34 19.18 5.52 -3.78
N MET A 35 18.69 4.95 -4.89
CA MET A 35 18.60 5.65 -6.18
C MET A 35 17.25 6.36 -6.38
N GLN A 36 16.30 6.20 -5.46
CA GLN A 36 14.98 6.81 -5.58
C GLN A 36 15.00 8.25 -5.11
N LYS A 37 14.57 9.17 -5.96
CA LYS A 37 14.41 10.57 -5.57
C LYS A 37 13.16 10.72 -4.70
N PRO A 38 13.29 11.16 -3.43
CA PRO A 38 12.15 11.37 -2.55
C PRO A 38 11.21 12.44 -3.10
N VAL A 39 9.94 12.31 -2.78
CA VAL A 39 8.86 13.24 -3.17
C VAL A 39 8.02 13.62 -1.98
N LEU A 40 7.28 14.71 -2.11
CA LEU A 40 6.16 14.97 -1.20
C LEU A 40 5.04 13.99 -1.52
N LEU A 41 4.74 13.13 -0.56
CA LEU A 41 3.60 12.23 -0.59
C LEU A 41 2.45 12.87 0.15
N HIS A 42 1.23 12.64 -0.33
CA HIS A 42 0.03 13.02 0.39
C HIS A 42 -0.19 12.11 1.59
N HIS A 43 0.18 10.82 1.47
CA HIS A 43 0.00 9.75 2.45
C HIS A 43 -1.41 9.41 2.89
N ASP A 44 -2.36 10.30 2.61
CA ASP A 44 -3.78 10.09 2.78
C ASP A 44 -4.56 10.24 1.47
N TYR A 45 -3.91 10.09 0.31
CA TYR A 45 -4.58 10.26 -0.97
C TYR A 45 -5.62 9.15 -1.21
N ASP A 46 -6.89 9.53 -1.20
CA ASP A 46 -8.02 8.69 -1.62
C ASP A 46 -9.20 9.54 -2.14
N MET A 47 -10.28 8.88 -2.58
CA MET A 47 -11.41 9.57 -3.22
C MET A 47 -12.17 10.53 -2.28
N GLN A 48 -12.09 10.40 -0.96
CA GLN A 48 -12.71 11.37 -0.03
C GLN A 48 -11.94 12.68 0.01
N ASN A 49 -10.65 12.63 -0.28
CA ASN A 49 -9.75 13.78 -0.28
C ASN A 49 -9.65 14.46 -1.67
N LEU A 50 -10.59 14.13 -2.57
CA LEU A 50 -10.73 14.76 -3.89
C LEU A 50 -12.03 15.55 -3.97
N MET A 51 -11.92 16.86 -4.20
CA MET A 51 -13.06 17.73 -4.50
C MET A 51 -13.12 18.01 -5.98
N VAL A 52 -14.31 17.84 -6.58
CA VAL A 52 -14.57 18.19 -7.97
C VAL A 52 -15.50 19.40 -8.00
N GLU A 53 -15.01 20.51 -8.54
CA GLU A 53 -15.81 21.72 -8.71
C GLU A 53 -16.70 21.59 -9.95
N ASN A 54 -18.01 21.46 -9.75
CA ASN A 54 -18.98 21.16 -10.81
C ASN A 54 -19.00 22.18 -11.97
N LEU A 55 -18.68 23.46 -11.71
CA LEU A 55 -18.75 24.52 -12.72
C LEU A 55 -17.53 24.56 -13.64
N THR A 56 -16.35 24.22 -13.09
CA THR A 56 -15.07 24.34 -13.78
C THR A 56 -14.47 22.98 -14.15
N ASN A 57 -15.07 21.89 -13.65
CA ASN A 57 -14.49 20.55 -13.62
C ASN A 57 -13.08 20.51 -13.01
N ARG A 58 -12.74 21.50 -12.16
CA ARG A 58 -11.46 21.54 -11.48
C ARG A 58 -11.44 20.49 -10.39
N VAL A 59 -10.38 19.69 -10.37
CA VAL A 59 -10.10 18.75 -9.28
C VAL A 59 -9.15 19.41 -8.29
N VAL A 60 -9.49 19.36 -7.01
CA VAL A 60 -8.69 19.86 -5.90
C VAL A 60 -8.44 18.73 -4.92
N VAL A 61 -7.19 18.62 -4.45
CA VAL A 61 -6.78 17.65 -3.44
C VAL A 61 -6.71 18.36 -2.08
N ILE A 62 -7.38 17.80 -1.06
CA ILE A 62 -7.50 18.36 0.28
C ILE A 62 -6.92 17.40 1.34
N ASP A 63 -6.86 17.83 2.60
CA ASP A 63 -6.39 17.04 3.75
C ASP A 63 -4.90 16.63 3.67
N TRP A 64 -4.04 17.64 3.61
CA TRP A 64 -2.59 17.48 3.52
C TRP A 64 -1.91 17.25 4.89
N ASP A 65 -2.66 17.06 5.97
CA ASP A 65 -2.11 16.97 7.34
C ASP A 65 -1.19 15.76 7.54
N SER A 66 -1.41 14.70 6.75
CA SER A 66 -0.57 13.50 6.74
C SER A 66 0.63 13.57 5.79
N ALA A 67 0.76 14.66 5.02
CA ALA A 67 1.77 14.78 3.98
C ALA A 67 3.19 14.76 4.56
N ARG A 68 4.09 14.03 3.90
CA ARG A 68 5.50 13.93 4.29
C ARG A 68 6.36 13.47 3.12
N GLY A 69 7.68 13.59 3.28
CA GLY A 69 8.63 13.05 2.32
C GLY A 69 8.63 11.53 2.30
N GLY A 70 8.72 10.93 1.11
CA GLY A 70 8.89 9.49 0.96
C GLY A 70 9.10 9.05 -0.49
N ILE A 71 8.88 7.75 -0.74
CA ILE A 71 9.05 7.15 -2.07
C ILE A 71 7.70 7.10 -2.79
N PRO A 72 7.61 7.51 -4.07
CA PRO A 72 6.34 7.65 -4.81
C PRO A 72 5.42 6.42 -4.75
N GLU A 73 6.00 5.22 -4.81
CA GLU A 73 5.26 3.96 -4.84
C GLU A 73 4.34 3.75 -3.61
N VAL A 74 4.63 4.41 -2.49
CA VAL A 74 3.87 4.24 -1.24
C VAL A 74 2.44 4.77 -1.35
N ASP A 75 2.21 5.89 -2.04
CA ASP A 75 0.85 6.43 -2.22
C ASP A 75 0.02 5.56 -3.17
N PHE A 76 0.67 4.85 -4.10
CA PHE A 76 -0.02 3.93 -5.01
C PHE A 76 -0.66 2.74 -4.29
N ILE A 77 -0.08 2.29 -3.18
CA ILE A 77 -0.65 1.19 -2.38
C ILE A 77 -2.02 1.59 -1.85
N LYS A 78 -2.14 2.78 -1.23
CA LYS A 78 -3.42 3.28 -0.71
C LYS A 78 -4.43 3.47 -1.85
N VAL A 79 -4.00 4.10 -2.94
CA VAL A 79 -4.82 4.35 -4.14
C VAL A 79 -5.36 3.05 -4.73
N LYS A 80 -4.53 2.02 -4.84
CA LYS A 80 -4.95 0.70 -5.34
C LYS A 80 -6.17 0.20 -4.59
N TYR A 81 -6.09 0.12 -3.26
CA TYR A 81 -7.11 -0.52 -2.44
C TYR A 81 -8.34 0.34 -2.15
N LEU A 82 -8.17 1.66 -1.98
CA LEU A 82 -9.26 2.54 -1.59
C LEU A 82 -9.92 3.27 -2.76
N CYS A 83 -9.24 3.34 -3.92
CA CYS A 83 -9.76 4.00 -5.11
C CYS A 83 -9.97 3.00 -6.25
N LEU A 84 -8.86 2.44 -6.77
CA LEU A 84 -8.85 1.76 -8.06
C LEU A 84 -9.61 0.44 -8.07
N LEU A 85 -9.72 -0.27 -6.94
CA LEU A 85 -10.55 -1.49 -6.85
C LEU A 85 -12.04 -1.26 -7.15
N LYS A 86 -12.53 -0.01 -7.04
CA LYS A 86 -13.92 0.36 -7.35
C LYS A 86 -14.07 0.93 -8.76
N CYS A 87 -12.96 1.12 -9.47
CA CYS A 87 -12.93 1.70 -10.80
C CYS A 87 -12.92 0.60 -11.88
N ASN A 88 -13.44 0.93 -13.06
CA ASN A 88 -13.28 0.05 -14.23
C ASN A 88 -11.85 0.16 -14.80
N GLU A 89 -11.48 -0.80 -15.65
CA GLU A 89 -10.14 -0.87 -16.24
C GLU A 89 -9.75 0.40 -17.00
N SER A 90 -10.69 1.03 -17.70
CA SER A 90 -10.45 2.28 -18.43
C SER A 90 -10.03 3.40 -17.49
N CYS A 91 -10.72 3.57 -16.36
CA CYS A 91 -10.40 4.59 -15.37
C CYS A 91 -9.03 4.35 -14.72
N VAL A 92 -8.70 3.09 -14.41
CA VAL A 92 -7.37 2.72 -13.90
C VAL A 92 -6.29 3.06 -14.93
N ARG A 93 -6.52 2.75 -16.20
CA ARG A 93 -5.58 3.03 -17.29
C ARG A 93 -5.33 4.53 -17.44
N GLU A 94 -6.38 5.35 -17.46
CA GLU A 94 -6.27 6.81 -17.54
C GLU A 94 -5.51 7.39 -16.34
N PHE A 95 -5.76 6.90 -15.13
CA PHE A 95 -5.02 7.32 -13.94
C PHE A 95 -3.51 7.05 -14.07
N ILE A 96 -3.14 5.84 -14.48
CA ILE A 96 -1.73 5.46 -14.67
C ILE A 96 -1.08 6.27 -15.80
N ASN A 97 -1.80 6.49 -16.91
CA ASN A 97 -1.30 7.27 -18.03
C ASN A 97 -1.07 8.74 -17.64
N GLY A 98 -2.00 9.33 -16.88
CA GLY A 98 -1.87 10.67 -16.33
C GLY A 98 -0.64 10.80 -15.44
N TYR A 99 -0.42 9.85 -14.53
CA TYR A 99 0.80 9.85 -13.71
C TYR A 99 2.08 9.74 -14.56
N LYS A 100 2.11 8.80 -15.52
CA LYS A 100 3.25 8.57 -16.41
C LYS A 100 3.58 9.76 -17.31
N SER A 101 2.61 10.63 -17.59
CA SER A 101 2.84 11.87 -18.34
C SER A 101 3.73 12.88 -17.60
N VAL A 102 3.85 12.77 -16.27
CA VAL A 102 4.66 13.65 -15.42
C VAL A 102 5.89 12.93 -14.90
N ARG A 103 5.78 11.64 -14.57
CA ARG A 103 6.86 10.88 -13.96
C ARG A 103 6.79 9.40 -14.29
N GLU A 104 7.94 8.78 -14.52
CA GLU A 104 8.03 7.32 -14.54
C GLU A 104 7.73 6.73 -13.15
N LEU A 105 6.94 5.65 -13.16
CA LEU A 105 6.66 4.86 -11.97
C LEU A 105 7.69 3.74 -11.87
N ASP A 106 8.74 3.97 -11.10
CA ASP A 106 9.75 2.96 -10.80
C ASP A 106 9.36 2.20 -9.52
N ILE A 107 8.83 0.99 -9.71
CA ILE A 107 8.40 0.12 -8.62
C ILE A 107 9.58 -0.71 -8.15
N THR A 108 9.94 -0.55 -6.89
CA THR A 108 11.10 -1.23 -6.32
C THR A 108 10.75 -2.63 -5.80
N MET A 109 11.78 -3.42 -5.50
CA MET A 109 11.61 -4.72 -4.82
C MET A 109 11.01 -4.59 -3.41
N ASN A 110 11.02 -3.39 -2.80
CA ASN A 110 10.36 -3.16 -1.52
C ASN A 110 8.84 -3.00 -1.66
N TYR A 111 8.31 -2.71 -2.85
CA TYR A 111 6.89 -2.41 -3.05
C TYR A 111 5.94 -3.49 -2.50
N PRO A 112 6.13 -4.79 -2.78
CA PRO A 112 5.24 -5.82 -2.24
C PRO A 112 5.31 -5.93 -0.71
N ILE A 113 6.49 -5.67 -0.12
CA ILE A 113 6.67 -5.67 1.34
C ILE A 113 5.96 -4.47 1.96
N GLN A 114 6.07 -3.29 1.34
CA GLN A 114 5.33 -2.10 1.77
C GLN A 114 3.82 -2.31 1.67
N GLU A 115 3.36 -2.98 0.61
CA GLU A 115 1.95 -3.34 0.44
C GLU A 115 1.48 -4.25 1.59
N ILE A 116 2.24 -5.30 1.93
CA ILE A 116 1.94 -6.17 3.07
C ILE A 116 1.91 -5.37 4.39
N ILE A 117 2.88 -4.48 4.63
CA ILE A 117 2.91 -3.65 5.85
C ILE A 117 1.69 -2.73 5.92
N TRP A 118 1.30 -2.12 4.79
CA TRP A 118 0.12 -1.27 4.72
C TRP A 118 -1.16 -2.06 4.98
N LEU A 119 -1.31 -3.25 4.38
CA LEU A 119 -2.43 -4.13 4.64
C LEU A 119 -2.52 -4.55 6.12
N CYS A 120 -1.38 -4.86 6.76
CA CYS A 120 -1.34 -5.12 8.21
C CYS A 120 -1.80 -3.91 9.02
N LYS A 121 -1.40 -2.69 8.63
CA LYS A 121 -1.87 -1.45 9.28
C LYS A 121 -3.39 -1.33 9.16
N MET A 122 -3.96 -1.60 7.99
CA MET A 122 -5.41 -1.53 7.77
C MET A 122 -6.17 -2.63 8.52
N TYR A 123 -5.64 -3.85 8.56
CA TYR A 123 -6.18 -4.94 9.38
C TYR A 123 -6.26 -4.56 10.87
N LEU A 124 -5.21 -3.95 11.41
CA LEU A 124 -5.17 -3.48 12.80
C LEU A 124 -6.05 -2.25 13.05
N PHE A 125 -6.20 -1.38 12.05
CA PHE A 125 -7.08 -0.23 12.12
C PHE A 125 -8.54 -0.68 12.21
N GLU A 126 -8.98 -1.55 11.30
CA GLU A 126 -10.35 -2.07 11.30
C GLU A 126 -10.65 -2.90 12.55
N SER A 127 -9.67 -3.57 13.16
CA SER A 127 -9.88 -4.36 14.38
C SER A 127 -10.17 -3.50 15.62
N LYS A 128 -9.74 -2.24 15.61
CA LYS A 128 -9.91 -1.28 16.72
C LYS A 128 -11.07 -0.32 16.50
N TRP A 129 -11.57 -0.20 15.28
CA TRP A 129 -12.62 0.74 14.93
C TRP A 129 -13.98 0.26 15.46
N LYS A 130 -14.55 0.99 16.43
CA LYS A 130 -15.79 0.58 17.11
C LYS A 130 -17.01 1.46 16.80
N LEU A 131 -16.86 2.62 16.15
CA LEU A 131 -17.98 3.56 15.91
C LEU A 131 -17.81 4.35 14.61
N GLY A 132 -18.87 4.45 13.79
CA GLY A 132 -18.94 5.37 12.64
C GLY A 132 -18.20 4.93 11.38
N ARG A 133 -18.05 3.61 11.16
CA ARG A 133 -17.40 3.05 9.97
C ARG A 133 -18.18 3.40 8.71
N ASP A 134 -17.55 4.06 7.74
CA ASP A 134 -18.06 4.06 6.37
C ASP A 134 -17.74 2.72 5.70
N GLU A 135 -18.63 1.75 5.89
CA GLU A 135 -18.48 0.40 5.33
C GLU A 135 -18.53 0.38 3.79
N LYS A 136 -19.04 1.45 3.16
CA LYS A 136 -19.00 1.60 1.70
C LYS A 136 -17.63 2.03 1.23
N PHE A 137 -16.90 2.76 2.07
CA PHE A 137 -15.59 3.27 1.73
C PHE A 137 -14.46 2.28 2.07
N TYR A 138 -14.34 1.86 3.32
CA TYR A 138 -13.24 1.01 3.78
C TYR A 138 -13.60 -0.48 3.67
N PRO A 139 -12.77 -1.30 2.97
CA PRO A 139 -12.87 -2.75 3.02
C PRO A 139 -12.89 -3.31 4.45
N SER A 140 -13.45 -4.51 4.62
CA SER A 140 -13.54 -5.15 5.93
C SER A 140 -12.19 -5.64 6.45
N GLN A 141 -12.08 -5.83 7.77
CA GLN A 141 -10.93 -6.48 8.37
C GLN A 141 -10.60 -7.83 7.70
N GLN A 142 -11.64 -8.63 7.39
CA GLN A 142 -11.46 -9.93 6.74
C GLN A 142 -10.90 -9.80 5.31
N PHE A 143 -11.31 -8.76 4.58
CA PHE A 143 -10.74 -8.46 3.27
C PHE A 143 -9.23 -8.23 3.38
N TYR A 144 -8.79 -7.36 4.30
CA TYR A 144 -7.36 -7.08 4.49
C TYR A 144 -6.60 -8.33 4.93
N TYR A 145 -7.16 -9.15 5.82
CA TYR A 145 -6.55 -10.41 6.21
C TYR A 145 -6.32 -11.33 5.00
N ASN A 146 -7.33 -11.51 4.15
CA ASN A 146 -7.21 -12.34 2.94
C ASN A 146 -6.15 -11.80 1.98
N GLU A 147 -6.10 -10.48 1.78
CA GLU A 147 -5.10 -9.83 0.94
C GLU A 147 -3.69 -10.00 1.49
N ILE A 148 -3.47 -9.92 2.80
CA ILE A 148 -2.15 -10.17 3.42
C ILE A 148 -1.72 -11.61 3.14
N ILE A 149 -2.62 -12.57 3.33
CA ILE A 149 -2.31 -13.99 3.11
C ILE A 149 -1.98 -14.24 1.63
N ASN A 150 -2.75 -13.67 0.71
CA ASN A 150 -2.52 -13.78 -0.73
C ASN A 150 -1.20 -13.13 -1.14
N ALA A 151 -0.93 -11.90 -0.68
CA ALA A 151 0.30 -11.18 -0.96
C ALA A 151 1.53 -11.95 -0.44
N CYS A 152 1.47 -12.48 0.79
CA CYS A 152 2.55 -13.33 1.33
C CYS A 152 2.81 -14.55 0.45
N ARG A 153 1.77 -15.29 0.03
CA ARG A 153 1.91 -16.48 -0.81
C ARG A 153 2.49 -16.14 -2.18
N ASN A 154 1.98 -15.09 -2.82
CA ASN A 154 2.44 -14.67 -4.14
C ASN A 154 3.90 -14.22 -4.10
N PHE A 155 4.29 -13.53 -3.03
CA PHE A 155 5.66 -13.10 -2.81
C PHE A 155 6.62 -14.29 -2.65
N GLU A 156 6.26 -15.25 -1.81
CA GLU A 156 7.02 -16.50 -1.62
C GLU A 156 7.17 -17.25 -2.96
N HIS A 157 6.08 -17.41 -3.71
CA HIS A 157 6.09 -18.08 -5.01
C HIS A 157 6.97 -17.36 -6.05
N PHE A 158 6.91 -16.02 -6.11
CA PHE A 158 7.75 -15.23 -7.00
C PHE A 158 9.24 -15.43 -6.69
N PHE A 159 9.62 -15.33 -5.41
CA PHE A 159 11.01 -15.48 -5.00
C PHE A 159 11.53 -16.92 -5.16
N ASP A 160 10.73 -17.93 -4.82
CA ASP A 160 11.12 -19.33 -5.01
C ASP A 160 11.37 -19.62 -6.50
N ASN A 161 10.51 -19.13 -7.40
CA ASN A 161 10.66 -19.35 -8.83
C ASN A 161 11.82 -18.57 -9.46
N CYS A 162 12.10 -17.37 -8.97
CA CYS A 162 13.20 -16.55 -9.45
C CYS A 162 14.54 -17.07 -8.91
N MET A 163 14.66 -17.32 -7.61
CA MET A 163 15.91 -17.74 -6.97
C MET A 163 16.33 -19.16 -7.36
N ASN A 164 15.39 -20.11 -7.51
CA ASN A 164 15.73 -21.46 -7.97
C ASN A 164 16.27 -21.49 -9.40
N LYS A 165 15.96 -20.47 -10.23
CA LYS A 165 16.54 -20.33 -11.58
C LYS A 165 17.97 -19.77 -11.59
N TYR A 166 18.42 -19.13 -10.51
CA TYR A 166 19.75 -18.51 -10.43
C TYR A 166 20.72 -19.24 -9.49
N VAL A 167 20.24 -20.14 -8.63
CA VAL A 167 21.08 -20.95 -7.72
C VAL A 167 21.46 -22.32 -8.32
N MET A 168 20.92 -22.69 -9.50
CA MET A 168 21.30 -23.89 -10.27
C MET A 168 22.04 -23.57 -11.58
N LYS A 169 22.97 -22.60 -11.54
CA LYS A 169 24.01 -22.44 -12.56
C LYS A 169 25.38 -22.33 -11.91
#